data_AF-A0A7V4IWN3-F1
#
_entry.id   AF-A0A7V4IWN3-F1
#
_cell.length_a   1.000
_cell.length_b   1.000
_cell.length_c   1.000
_cell.angle_alpha   90.00
_cell.angle_beta   90.00
_cell.angle_gamma   90.00
#
_symmetry.space_group_name_H-M   'P 1'
#
loop_
_entity.id
_entity.type
_entity.pdbx_description
1 polymer ?
#
loop_
_entity_poly.entity_id
_entity_poly.type
_entity_poly.pdbx_seq_one_letter_code
_entity_poly.pdbx_strand_id
1 'polypeptide(L)' 'MANTRVQVEVENWVRDKCIRRQFGTEFEGKRVRLTSGGFYDADAVSKDGRIVAAIATGSARTSGGRLGVGKML' A
#
# COMPACT_ATOMS: atom_id res chain seq x y z
N MET A 1 -16.37 0.13 15.03
CA MET A 1 -15.16 0.19 14.17
C MET A 1 -14.92 -1.19 13.58
N ALA A 2 -14.70 -1.30 12.27
CA ALA A 2 -14.33 -2.57 11.65
C ALA A 2 -12.94 -2.99 12.17
N ASN A 3 -12.77 -4.26 12.50
CA ASN A 3 -11.47 -4.80 12.92
C ASN A 3 -10.57 -4.90 11.67
N THR A 4 -9.73 -3.86 11.44
CA THR A 4 -8.83 -3.77 10.28
C THR A 4 -7.45 -4.42 10.53
N ARG A 5 -7.29 -5.12 11.65
CA ARG A 5 -5.99 -5.69 12.06
C ARG A 5 -5.44 -6.68 11.03
N VAL A 6 -6.31 -7.52 10.48
CA VAL A 6 -5.93 -8.50 9.46
C VAL A 6 -5.46 -7.81 8.18
N GLN A 7 -6.11 -6.72 7.77
CA GLN A 7 -5.72 -5.92 6.61
C GLN A 7 -4.32 -5.33 6.80
N VAL A 8 -4.02 -4.79 7.98
CA VAL A 8 -2.69 -4.26 8.31
C VAL A 8 -1.64 -5.37 8.33
N GLU A 9 -1.94 -6.52 8.93
CA GLU A 9 -1.04 -7.67 8.95
C GLU A 9 -0.74 -8.20 7.54
N VAL A 10 -1.75 -8.27 6.67
CA VAL A 10 -1.60 -8.64 5.26
C VAL A 10 -0.79 -7.60 4.51
N GLU A 11 -1.04 -6.30 4.71
CA GLU A 11 -0.30 -5.22 4.07
C GLU A 11 1.19 -5.30 4.41
N ASN A 12 1.50 -5.49 5.70
CA ASN A 12 2.86 -5.71 6.19
C ASN A 12 3.50 -6.94 5.56
N TRP A 13 2.78 -8.06 5.48
CA TRP A 13 3.30 -9.27 4.84
C TRP A 13 3.58 -9.07 3.35
N VAL A 14 2.70 -8.38 2.63
CA VAL A 14 2.90 -8.05 1.21
C VAL A 14 4.15 -7.20 1.04
N ARG A 15 4.32 -6.16 1.86
CA ARG A 15 5.50 -5.27 1.84
C ARG A 15 6.80 -6.01 2.13
N ASP A 16 6.83 -6.78 3.22
CA ASP A 16 8.09 -7.35 3.75
C ASP A 16 8.51 -8.64 3.05
N LYS A 17 7.55 -9.39 2.50
CA LYS A 17 7.79 -10.72 1.92
C LYS A 17 7.48 -10.77 0.43
N CYS A 18 6.28 -10.37 0.04
CA CYS A 18 5.81 -10.58 -1.34
C CYS A 18 6.59 -9.71 -2.33
N ILE A 19 6.52 -8.38 -2.17
CA ILE A 19 7.14 -7.45 -3.12
C ILE A 19 8.67 -7.43 -2.95
N ARG A 20 9.19 -7.66 -1.73
CA ARG A 20 10.63 -7.86 -1.51
C ARG A 20 11.16 -9.02 -2.35
N ARG A 21 10.48 -10.17 -2.34
CA ARG A 21 10.89 -11.35 -3.11
C ARG A 21 10.79 -11.10 -4.62
N GLN A 22 9.77 -10.36 -5.06
CA GLN A 22 9.55 -10.08 -6.48
C GLN A 22 10.58 -9.11 -7.07
N PHE A 23 10.96 -8.06 -6.32
CA PHE A 23 11.84 -7.00 -6.81
C PHE A 23 13.27 -7.07 -6.26
N GLY A 24 13.56 -8.02 -5.36
CA GLY A 24 14.90 -8.23 -4.80
C GLY A 24 15.42 -7.09 -3.94
N THR A 25 14.55 -6.17 -3.51
CA THR A 25 14.89 -4.98 -2.73
C THR A 25 13.97 -4.82 -1.53
N GLU A 26 14.42 -4.08 -0.52
CA GLU A 26 13.63 -3.77 0.67
C GLU A 26 12.67 -2.61 0.39
N PHE A 27 11.53 -2.62 1.07
CA PHE A 27 10.49 -1.62 0.93
C PHE A 27 10.09 -1.07 2.30
N GLU A 28 9.80 0.22 2.36
CA GLU A 28 9.33 0.92 3.56
C GLU A 28 8.08 1.76 3.26
N GLY A 29 7.17 1.89 4.23
CA GLY A 29 6.09 2.86 4.13
C GLY A 29 6.67 4.28 4.19
N LYS A 30 6.35 5.13 3.21
CA LYS A 30 7.02 6.43 3.07
C LYS A 30 6.14 7.48 2.42
N ARG A 31 6.20 8.67 3.00
CA ARG A 31 5.61 9.88 2.41
C ARG A 31 6.50 10.40 1.29
N VAL A 32 5.99 10.40 0.06
CA VAL A 32 6.70 10.87 -1.13
C VAL A 32 6.18 12.22 -1.59
N ARG A 33 7.07 13.10 -2.04
CA ARG A 33 6.70 14.41 -2.61
C ARG A 33 6.41 14.25 -4.10
N LEU A 34 5.27 14.76 -4.55
CA LEU A 34 4.89 14.69 -5.96
C LEU A 34 5.45 15.89 -6.73
N THR A 35 5.84 15.67 -7.99
CA THR A 35 6.31 16.73 -8.90
C THR A 35 5.21 17.71 -9.26
N SER A 36 3.96 17.23 -9.31
CA SER A 36 2.75 18.06 -9.47
C SER A 36 2.46 18.94 -8.25
N GLY A 37 3.24 18.82 -7.17
CA GLY A 37 2.96 19.43 -5.88
C GLY A 37 2.19 18.49 -4.95
N GLY A 38 2.35 18.70 -3.64
CA GLY A 38 1.77 17.88 -2.59
C GLY A 38 2.61 16.65 -2.21
N PHE A 39 1.98 15.78 -1.41
CA PHE A 39 2.59 14.56 -0.89
C PHE A 39 1.62 13.38 -1.02
N TYR A 40 2.16 12.19 -1.16
CA TYR A 40 1.42 10.94 -1.15
C TYR A 40 2.03 10.01 -0.10
N ASP A 41 1.20 9.45 0.78
CA ASP A 41 1.63 8.45 1.75
C ASP A 41 1.56 7.08 1.05
N ALA A 42 2.72 6.59 0.60
CA ALA A 42 2.82 5.32 -0.10
C ALA A 42 2.99 4.17 0.89
N ASP A 43 2.27 3.08 0.62
CA ASP A 43 2.32 1.86 1.46
C ASP A 43 3.71 1.22 1.42
N ALA A 44 4.39 1.30 0.26
CA ALA A 44 5.73 0.77 0.07
C ALA A 44 6.54 1.58 -0.94
N VAL A 45 7.76 1.95 -0.58
CA VAL A 45 8.76 2.58 -1.45
C VAL A 45 10.05 1.78 -1.34
N SER A 46 10.65 1.44 -2.48
CA SER A 46 11.92 0.69 -2.50
C SER A 46 13.04 1.52 -1.88
N LYS A 47 14.03 0.83 -1.30
CA LYS A 47 15.20 1.46 -0.65
C LYS A 47 15.99 2.40 -1.58
N ASP A 48 16.02 2.09 -2.87
CA ASP A 48 16.66 2.92 -3.91
C ASP A 48 15.77 4.05 -4.43
N GLY A 49 14.53 4.17 -3.94
CA GLY A 49 13.57 5.22 -4.30
C GLY A 49 12.99 5.10 -5.70
N ARG A 50 13.23 3.99 -6.42
CA ARG A 50 12.81 3.82 -7.82
C ARG A 50 11.42 3.21 -7.99
N ILE A 51 10.92 2.49 -6.99
CA ILE A 51 9.64 1.80 -7.02
C ILE A 51 8.76 2.35 -5.90
N VAL A 52 7.56 2.80 -6.26
CA VAL A 52 6.50 3.19 -5.33
C VAL A 52 5.33 2.24 -5.58
N ALA A 53 4.80 1.63 -4.53
CA ALA A 53 3.72 0.66 -4.58
C ALA A 53 2.59 1.05 -3.62
N ALA A 54 1.36 0.80 -4.08
CA ALA A 54 0.16 0.86 -3.27
C ALA A 54 -0.33 -0.59 -3.04
N ILE A 55 -0.68 -0.91 -1.80
CA ILE A 55 -1.09 -2.25 -1.36
C ILE A 55 -2.56 -2.19 -0.99
N ALA A 56 -3.40 -2.80 -1.83
CA ALA A 56 -4.83 -2.94 -1.55
C ALA A 56 -5.12 -4.31 -0.91
N THR A 57 -5.47 -4.32 0.37
CA THR A 57 -5.86 -5.54 1.12
C THR A 57 -7.37 -5.74 1.21
N GLY A 58 -8.16 -4.77 0.75
CA GLY A 58 -9.61 -4.86 0.67
C GLY A 58 -10.06 -5.75 -0.49
N SER A 59 -10.73 -6.86 -0.19
CA SER A 59 -11.41 -7.72 -1.17
C SER A 59 -12.86 -7.30 -1.46
N ALA A 60 -13.39 -6.33 -0.71
CA ALA A 60 -14.73 -5.81 -0.93
C ALA A 60 -14.80 -5.22 -2.34
N ARG A 61 -15.84 -5.57 -3.10
CA ARG A 61 -16.22 -4.81 -4.30
C ARG A 61 -17.41 -3.95 -3.91
N THR A 62 -17.40 -2.68 -4.29
CA THR A 62 -18.63 -1.89 -4.26
C THR A 62 -19.64 -2.52 -5.22
N SER A 63 -20.93 -2.18 -5.10
CA SER A 63 -21.96 -2.60 -6.05
C SER A 63 -21.63 -2.25 -7.52
N GLY A 64 -20.74 -1.27 -7.75
CA GLY A 64 -20.19 -0.92 -9.06
C GLY A 64 -18.89 -1.64 -9.46
N GLY A 65 -18.51 -2.71 -8.76
CA GLY A 65 -17.35 -3.56 -9.10
C GLY A 65 -15.97 -2.96 -8.77
N ARG A 66 -15.91 -1.77 -8.17
CA ARG A 66 -14.65 -1.12 -7.77
C ARG A 66 -14.15 -1.69 -6.45
N LEU A 67 -12.84 -1.66 -6.24
CA LEU A 67 -12.24 -2.02 -4.95
C LEU A 67 -12.85 -1.14 -3.84
N GLY A 68 -13.49 -1.80 -2.89
CA GLY A 68 -14.07 -1.23 -1.68
C GLY A 68 -12.94 -0.89 -0.73
N VAL A 69 -12.27 0.22 -0.99
CA VAL A 69 -11.42 0.86 0.00
C VAL A 69 -12.36 1.57 0.97
N GLY A 70 -12.23 1.27 2.27
CA GLY A 70 -12.86 2.08 3.30
C GLY A 70 -12.29 3.48 3.17
N LYS A 71 -13.10 4.46 2.72
CA LYS A 71 -12.72 5.86 2.81
C LYS A 71 -12.54 6.18 4.29
N MET A 72 -11.31 6.12 4.78
CA MET A 72 -10.93 6.83 6.00
C MET A 72 -10.88 8.30 5.62
N LEU A 73 -11.94 9.03 6.01
CA LEU A 73 -11.94 10.49 6.14
C LEU A 73 -11.07 10.88 7.33
#